data_AF-A0A4T2H0L5-F1
#
_entry.id   AF-A0A4T2H0L5-F1
#
_cell.length_a   1.000
_cell.length_b   1.000
_cell.length_c   1.000
_cell.angle_alpha   90.00
_cell.angle_beta   90.00
_cell.angle_gamma   90.00
#
_symmetry.space_group_name_H-M   'P 1'
#
loop_
_entity.id
_entity.type
_entity.pdbx_description
1 polymer ?
#
loop_
_entity_poly.entity_id
_entity_poly.type
_entity_poly.pdbx_seq_one_letter_code
_entity_poly.pdbx_strand_id
1 'polypeptide(L)'
;MMGKKLIKSTAIGVASLSSFVIANGVHAEEAVNTPTSPVESPEVSLTASVGIETVSGVIVTNGTAAVTETPTEATVDQAATIKTAADQAVTDQTAEVVDASVAEENAANVVERANEVVAEAEANKAEARDENIANAETGVANTQTAISKAESKATQAAENTAEAQAKADDAQAKVNSDQAAIDAQETVVDNAQTAVDNAQAVLDGTGKETIIAERDAAASDLEVAKADEVKAQSDLTKAQEADVKKASDLATAKATEVTQADTANKTASDLAQAQADATKAATDLVNANTAVDKAQKALDGTGAAAIIAERDDAQADLTKAQADETKAQSALATAQAADAKKASDIASLTQTQTQQQATADQTAAALAQAQADAKTKADAKAAADAQVADITAKIAAIDNMTVPTLSQDVINAYKNYVNDSSQTNKDALFDALNNWYSTAYATQSAANAVTPIDTTVVNPSGLTTAQVTALSQYYAHLANGLQDQV
;
A
#
# COMPACT_ATOMS: atom_id res chain seq x y z
N MET A 1 -15.59 -11.22 -17.81
CA MET A 1 -16.41 -11.01 -19.03
C MET A 1 -17.17 -9.70 -18.90
N MET A 2 -16.84 -8.71 -19.74
CA MET A 2 -17.74 -7.66 -20.22
C MET A 2 -16.95 -6.84 -21.23
N GLY A 3 -17.36 -6.90 -22.50
CA GLY A 3 -16.64 -6.32 -23.63
C GLY A 3 -16.78 -4.80 -23.67
N LYS A 4 -15.70 -4.11 -24.05
CA LYS A 4 -15.73 -2.71 -24.45
C LYS A 4 -15.23 -2.58 -25.89
N LYS A 5 -16.14 -2.07 -26.72
CA LYS A 5 -15.99 -1.81 -28.15
C LYS A 5 -14.83 -0.84 -28.41
N LEU A 6 -13.95 -1.23 -29.32
CA LEU A 6 -13.07 -0.30 -30.05
C LEU A 6 -13.94 0.68 -30.83
N ILE A 7 -13.89 1.96 -30.48
CA ILE A 7 -14.34 3.04 -31.37
C ILE A 7 -13.14 3.38 -32.26
N LYS A 8 -13.19 2.93 -33.52
CA LYS A 8 -12.23 3.35 -34.55
C LYS A 8 -12.52 4.83 -34.86
N SER A 9 -11.58 5.70 -34.53
CA SER A 9 -11.62 7.11 -34.90
C SER A 9 -11.42 7.23 -36.41
N THR A 10 -12.47 7.68 -37.11
CA THR A 10 -12.39 8.02 -38.53
C THR A 10 -11.67 9.36 -38.65
N ALA A 11 -10.46 9.34 -39.22
CA ALA A 11 -9.75 10.53 -39.64
C ALA A 11 -10.58 11.27 -40.68
N ILE A 12 -11.11 12.44 -40.32
CA ILE A 12 -11.72 13.37 -41.26
C ILE A 12 -10.57 14.25 -41.78
N GLY A 13 -10.25 14.07 -43.06
CA GLY A 13 -9.25 14.86 -43.76
C GLY A 13 -9.59 16.34 -43.71
N VAL A 14 -8.61 17.14 -43.31
CA VAL A 14 -8.65 18.59 -43.36
C VAL A 14 -8.68 18.98 -44.84
N ALA A 15 -9.85 19.37 -45.35
CA ALA A 15 -9.96 20.07 -46.62
C ALA A 15 -9.65 21.55 -46.36
N SER A 16 -8.47 22.00 -46.81
CA SER A 16 -8.10 23.41 -46.82
C SER A 16 -9.11 24.20 -47.65
N LEU A 17 -9.91 25.05 -47.00
CA LEU A 17 -10.71 26.06 -47.69
C LEU A 17 -9.75 27.07 -48.32
N SER A 18 -9.57 26.99 -49.63
CA SER A 18 -8.97 28.05 -50.42
C SER A 18 -9.88 29.28 -50.34
N SER A 19 -9.35 30.36 -49.79
CA SER A 19 -9.95 31.69 -49.73
C SER A 19 -10.24 32.19 -51.15
N PHE A 20 -11.53 32.32 -51.49
CA PHE A 20 -11.98 32.98 -52.71
C PHE A 20 -12.00 34.49 -52.46
N VAL A 21 -10.97 35.20 -52.92
CA VAL A 21 -10.95 36.66 -52.99
C VAL A 21 -11.85 37.08 -54.14
N ILE A 22 -13.03 37.60 -53.83
CA ILE A 22 -13.86 38.31 -54.81
C ILE A 22 -13.29 39.72 -54.92
N ALA A 23 -12.48 39.96 -55.94
CA ALA A 23 -12.15 41.30 -56.39
C ALA A 23 -13.38 41.88 -57.12
N ASN A 24 -14.14 42.74 -56.43
CA ASN A 24 -15.17 43.55 -57.05
C ASN A 24 -14.50 44.61 -57.94
N GLY A 25 -14.69 44.45 -59.24
CA GLY A 25 -14.32 45.42 -60.27
C GLY A 25 -15.17 45.17 -61.51
N VAL A 26 -16.49 45.34 -61.40
CA VAL A 26 -17.35 45.39 -62.58
C VAL A 26 -17.27 46.82 -63.11
N HIS A 27 -16.35 47.06 -64.03
CA HIS A 27 -16.50 48.16 -64.97
C HIS A 27 -17.67 47.78 -65.89
N ALA A 28 -18.79 48.49 -65.74
CA ALA A 28 -19.78 48.56 -66.79
C ALA A 28 -19.16 49.33 -67.95
N GLU A 29 -18.54 48.62 -68.89
CA GLU A 29 -18.17 49.18 -70.19
C GLU A 29 -19.48 49.36 -70.95
N GLU A 30 -20.02 50.58 -70.95
CA GLU A 30 -21.10 50.99 -71.83
C GLU A 30 -20.60 50.91 -73.26
N ALA A 31 -20.79 49.76 -73.90
CA ALA A 31 -20.52 49.59 -75.32
C ALA A 31 -21.57 50.37 -76.12
N VAL A 32 -21.35 51.68 -76.24
CA VAL A 32 -21.99 52.52 -77.24
C VAL A 32 -21.48 52.04 -78.60
N ASN A 33 -22.17 51.06 -79.18
CA ASN A 33 -22.02 50.76 -80.60
C ASN A 33 -22.52 51.99 -81.36
N THR A 34 -21.59 52.85 -81.75
CA THR A 34 -21.83 53.87 -82.77
C THR A 34 -22.34 53.17 -84.02
N PRO A 35 -23.45 53.61 -84.64
CA PRO A 35 -23.95 53.00 -85.85
C PRO A 35 -22.85 53.08 -86.90
N THR A 36 -22.41 51.92 -87.40
CA THR A 36 -21.59 51.85 -88.60
C THR A 36 -22.29 52.62 -89.70
N SER A 37 -21.54 53.54 -90.31
CA SER A 37 -21.85 54.50 -91.37
C SER A 37 -23.03 54.11 -92.28
N PRO A 38 -23.78 55.10 -92.82
CA PRO A 38 -24.83 54.80 -93.78
C PRO A 38 -24.23 53.96 -94.91
N VAL A 39 -24.79 52.77 -95.11
CA VAL A 39 -24.57 52.02 -96.34
C VAL A 39 -25.03 52.97 -97.44
N GLU A 40 -24.10 53.48 -98.25
CA GLU A 40 -24.44 54.18 -99.49
C GLU A 40 -25.41 53.27 -100.24
N SER A 41 -26.67 53.68 -100.34
CA SER A 41 -27.56 53.12 -101.35
C SER A 41 -26.86 53.32 -102.69
N PRO A 42 -26.56 52.26 -103.45
CA PRO A 42 -26.17 52.46 -104.82
C PRO A 42 -27.37 53.11 -105.51
N GLU A 43 -27.27 54.40 -105.85
CA GLU A 43 -28.21 55.01 -106.78
C GLU A 43 -28.06 54.24 -108.10
N VAL A 44 -29.02 53.35 -108.37
CA VAL A 44 -29.10 52.64 -109.66
C VAL A 44 -29.60 53.65 -110.68
N SER A 45 -28.68 54.39 -111.29
CA SER A 45 -28.96 55.30 -112.40
C SER A 45 -29.25 54.50 -113.67
N LEU A 46 -30.52 54.20 -113.91
CA LEU A 46 -31.01 53.61 -115.17
C LEU A 46 -30.98 54.63 -116.30
N THR A 47 -29.80 54.98 -116.80
CA THR A 47 -29.65 55.74 -118.06
C THR A 47 -29.25 54.80 -119.19
N ALA A 48 -30.22 54.12 -119.79
CA ALA A 48 -30.02 53.31 -120.99
C ALA A 48 -29.87 54.22 -122.22
N SER A 49 -28.64 54.60 -122.56
CA SER A 49 -28.30 55.14 -123.89
C SER A 49 -27.88 53.99 -124.80
N VAL A 50 -28.85 53.28 -125.38
CA VAL A 50 -28.56 52.28 -126.42
C VAL A 50 -28.26 53.00 -127.74
N GLY A 51 -26.98 53.33 -127.95
CA GLY A 51 -26.44 53.84 -129.21
C GLY A 51 -26.41 52.77 -130.29
N ILE A 52 -27.59 52.25 -130.67
CA ILE A 52 -27.73 51.28 -131.75
C ILE A 52 -27.98 52.05 -133.04
N GLU A 53 -27.05 51.96 -134.00
CA GLU A 53 -27.16 52.59 -135.32
C GLU A 53 -28.30 51.94 -136.15
N THR A 54 -28.89 52.68 -137.09
CA THR A 54 -29.95 52.16 -137.98
C THR A 54 -29.40 51.81 -139.36
N VAL A 55 -29.89 50.72 -139.96
CA VAL A 55 -29.49 50.29 -141.32
C VAL A 55 -29.90 51.32 -142.38
N SER A 56 -28.98 51.64 -143.30
CA SER A 56 -29.26 52.57 -144.40
C SER A 56 -30.30 51.99 -145.38
N GLY A 57 -31.35 52.75 -145.72
CA GLY A 57 -32.47 52.30 -146.58
C GLY A 57 -33.63 51.60 -145.84
N VAL A 58 -33.63 51.61 -144.51
CA VAL A 58 -34.72 51.08 -143.65
C VAL A 58 -35.19 52.17 -142.71
N ILE A 59 -36.51 52.43 -142.69
CA ILE A 59 -37.14 53.32 -141.70
C ILE A 59 -37.80 52.45 -140.65
N VAL A 60 -37.36 52.59 -139.39
CA VAL A 60 -37.99 51.96 -138.23
C VAL A 60 -38.91 52.97 -137.57
N THR A 61 -40.21 52.70 -137.57
CA THR A 61 -41.21 53.52 -136.88
C THR A 61 -42.02 52.62 -135.96
N ASN A 62 -42.04 52.93 -134.66
CA ASN A 62 -42.85 52.23 -133.66
C ASN A 62 -42.64 50.70 -133.63
N GLY A 63 -41.38 50.25 -133.68
CA GLY A 63 -41.02 48.82 -133.59
C GLY A 63 -41.28 48.00 -134.86
N THR A 64 -41.69 48.63 -135.97
CA THR A 64 -41.92 47.95 -137.26
C THR A 64 -40.96 48.50 -138.32
N ALA A 65 -40.22 47.62 -139.00
CA ALA A 65 -39.23 47.99 -140.02
C ALA A 65 -39.81 47.84 -141.44
N ALA A 66 -39.72 48.90 -142.25
CA ALA A 66 -40.13 48.90 -143.67
C ALA A 66 -38.90 49.10 -144.58
N VAL A 67 -38.73 48.19 -145.55
CA VAL A 67 -37.61 48.19 -146.51
C VAL A 67 -37.99 49.02 -147.73
N THR A 68 -37.26 50.11 -148.01
CA THR A 68 -37.61 51.04 -149.10
C THR A 68 -36.78 50.84 -150.38
N GLU A 69 -35.75 49.98 -150.35
CA GLU A 69 -34.91 49.63 -151.52
C GLU A 69 -34.61 48.12 -151.58
N THR A 70 -34.28 47.57 -152.76
CA THR A 70 -33.92 46.16 -152.93
C THR A 70 -32.68 45.83 -152.06
N PRO A 71 -32.75 44.88 -151.12
CA PRO A 71 -31.65 44.61 -150.20
C PRO A 71 -30.38 44.21 -150.95
N THR A 72 -29.25 44.82 -150.57
CA THR A 72 -27.92 44.35 -150.96
C THR A 72 -27.30 43.53 -149.83
N GLU A 73 -26.33 42.66 -150.14
CA GLU A 73 -25.64 41.82 -149.15
C GLU A 73 -25.09 42.66 -147.97
N ALA A 74 -24.54 43.84 -148.27
CA ALA A 74 -24.07 44.80 -147.26
C ALA A 74 -25.16 45.31 -146.31
N THR A 75 -26.39 45.47 -146.79
CA THR A 75 -27.54 45.94 -145.98
C THR A 75 -27.99 44.85 -144.99
N VAL A 76 -27.90 43.59 -145.39
CA VAL A 76 -28.22 42.43 -144.54
C VAL A 76 -27.16 42.25 -143.45
N ASP A 77 -25.88 42.41 -143.77
CA ASP A 77 -24.78 42.34 -142.80
C ASP A 77 -24.87 43.44 -141.74
N GLN A 78 -25.23 44.66 -142.16
CA GLN A 78 -25.45 45.77 -141.24
C GLN A 78 -26.63 45.49 -140.30
N ALA A 79 -27.74 44.94 -140.82
CA ALA A 79 -28.89 44.54 -140.02
C ALA A 79 -28.55 43.41 -139.03
N ALA A 80 -27.75 42.43 -139.45
CA ALA A 80 -27.30 41.34 -138.58
C ALA A 80 -26.39 41.85 -137.44
N THR A 81 -25.52 42.80 -137.74
CA THR A 81 -24.64 43.45 -136.74
C THR A 81 -25.47 44.22 -135.72
N ILE A 82 -26.44 45.01 -136.18
CA ILE A 82 -27.34 45.80 -135.32
C ILE A 82 -28.21 44.89 -134.44
N LYS A 83 -28.78 43.81 -135.01
CA LYS A 83 -29.53 42.82 -134.23
C LYS A 83 -28.66 42.18 -133.15
N THR A 84 -27.42 41.84 -133.48
CA THR A 84 -26.49 41.26 -132.49
C THR A 84 -26.20 42.26 -131.36
N ALA A 85 -25.99 43.53 -131.67
CA ALA A 85 -25.80 44.58 -130.67
C ALA A 85 -27.05 44.81 -129.80
N ALA A 86 -28.25 44.76 -130.39
CA ALA A 86 -29.51 44.89 -129.68
C ALA A 86 -29.78 43.70 -128.74
N ASP A 87 -29.56 42.48 -129.23
CA ASP A 87 -29.70 41.26 -128.41
C ASP A 87 -28.69 41.27 -127.25
N GLN A 88 -27.46 41.74 -127.48
CA GLN A 88 -26.47 41.92 -126.42
C GLN A 88 -26.89 42.99 -125.41
N ALA A 89 -27.39 44.15 -125.86
CA ALA A 89 -27.86 45.20 -124.96
C ALA A 89 -29.07 44.78 -124.12
N VAL A 90 -29.99 44.00 -124.67
CA VAL A 90 -31.10 43.40 -123.91
C VAL A 90 -30.57 42.39 -122.90
N THR A 91 -29.57 41.59 -123.28
CA THR A 91 -28.92 40.63 -122.37
C THR A 91 -28.23 41.35 -121.21
N ASP A 92 -27.44 42.40 -121.50
CA ASP A 92 -26.74 43.20 -120.50
C ASP A 92 -27.74 43.92 -119.57
N GLN A 93 -28.79 44.52 -120.13
CA GLN A 93 -29.83 45.18 -119.33
C GLN A 93 -30.63 44.20 -118.47
N THR A 94 -30.83 42.96 -118.94
CA THR A 94 -31.47 41.90 -118.16
C THR A 94 -30.57 41.50 -116.99
N ALA A 95 -29.25 41.40 -117.20
CA ALA A 95 -28.31 41.13 -116.13
C ALA A 95 -28.33 42.25 -115.05
N GLU A 96 -28.32 43.51 -115.46
CA GLU A 96 -28.43 44.66 -114.54
C GLU A 96 -29.74 44.66 -113.72
N VAL A 97 -30.87 44.29 -114.33
CA VAL A 97 -32.15 44.17 -113.61
C VAL A 97 -32.16 43.02 -112.61
N VAL A 98 -31.50 41.90 -112.96
CA VAL A 98 -31.31 40.78 -112.03
C VAL A 98 -30.44 41.21 -110.86
N ASP A 99 -29.32 41.89 -111.11
CA ASP A 99 -28.44 42.41 -110.05
C ASP A 99 -29.16 43.42 -109.15
N ALA A 100 -29.99 44.31 -109.71
CA ALA A 100 -30.82 45.23 -108.95
C ALA A 100 -31.85 44.51 -108.05
N SER A 101 -32.46 43.42 -108.55
CA SER A 101 -33.42 42.61 -107.78
C SER A 101 -32.73 41.89 -106.61
N VAL A 102 -31.51 41.38 -106.83
CA VAL A 102 -30.68 40.77 -105.77
C VAL A 102 -30.27 41.82 -104.73
N ALA A 103 -29.93 43.04 -105.17
CA ALA A 103 -29.61 44.14 -104.26
C ALA A 103 -30.81 44.55 -103.39
N GLU A 104 -32.01 44.61 -103.96
CA GLU A 104 -33.26 44.87 -103.23
C GLU A 104 -33.56 43.80 -102.18
N GLU A 105 -33.45 42.52 -102.55
CA GLU A 105 -33.67 41.39 -101.62
C GLU A 105 -32.66 41.41 -100.46
N ASN A 106 -31.39 41.70 -100.75
CA ASN A 106 -30.37 41.85 -99.72
C ASN A 106 -30.67 43.01 -98.76
N ALA A 107 -31.15 44.15 -99.28
CA ALA A 107 -31.54 45.28 -98.44
C ALA A 107 -32.74 44.94 -97.53
N ALA A 108 -33.73 44.20 -98.04
CA ALA A 108 -34.87 43.73 -97.25
C ALA A 108 -34.43 42.79 -96.10
N ASN A 109 -33.52 41.85 -96.38
CA ASN A 109 -32.97 40.94 -95.37
C ASN A 109 -32.17 41.68 -94.27
N VAL A 110 -31.47 42.75 -94.62
CA VAL A 110 -30.77 43.60 -93.64
C VAL A 110 -31.76 44.32 -92.73
N VAL A 111 -32.86 44.83 -93.28
CA VAL A 111 -33.92 45.50 -92.51
C VAL A 111 -34.61 44.52 -91.56
N GLU A 112 -34.89 43.30 -92.00
CA GLU A 112 -35.50 42.26 -91.15
C GLU A 112 -34.60 41.94 -89.93
N ARG A 113 -33.30 41.69 -90.17
CA ARG A 113 -32.34 41.42 -89.09
C ARG A 113 -32.18 42.59 -88.13
N ALA A 114 -32.23 43.83 -88.63
CA ALA A 114 -32.17 45.02 -87.77
C ALA A 114 -33.39 45.10 -86.83
N ASN A 115 -34.57 44.73 -87.32
CA ASN A 115 -35.78 44.71 -86.49
C ASN A 115 -35.74 43.64 -85.39
N GLU A 116 -35.17 42.46 -85.65
CA GLU A 116 -34.98 41.42 -84.64
C GLU A 116 -34.07 41.90 -83.50
N VAL A 117 -32.93 42.53 -83.83
CA VAL A 117 -31.99 43.08 -82.84
C VAL A 117 -32.64 44.18 -82.01
N VAL A 118 -33.47 45.04 -82.61
CA VAL A 118 -34.20 46.09 -81.89
C VAL A 118 -35.23 45.49 -80.93
N ALA A 119 -35.93 44.43 -81.34
CA ALA A 119 -36.90 43.74 -80.48
C ALA A 119 -36.22 43.10 -79.26
N GLU A 120 -35.05 42.48 -79.46
CA GLU A 120 -34.24 41.92 -78.37
C GLU A 120 -33.73 43.02 -77.42
N ALA A 121 -33.27 44.15 -77.96
CA ALA A 121 -32.82 45.28 -77.15
C ALA A 121 -33.95 45.90 -76.31
N GLU A 122 -35.16 46.06 -76.86
CA GLU A 122 -36.31 46.56 -76.10
C GLU A 122 -36.79 45.55 -75.04
N ALA A 123 -36.68 44.24 -75.30
CA ALA A 123 -36.95 43.21 -74.28
C ALA A 123 -35.95 43.28 -73.12
N ASN A 124 -34.65 43.36 -73.41
CA ASN A 124 -33.59 43.48 -72.41
C ASN A 124 -33.74 44.76 -71.56
N LYS A 125 -34.12 45.88 -72.20
CA LYS A 125 -34.43 47.15 -71.52
C LYS A 125 -35.66 47.06 -70.62
N ALA A 126 -36.69 46.31 -71.02
CA ALA A 126 -37.88 46.08 -70.21
C ALA A 126 -37.60 45.17 -69.00
N GLU A 127 -36.57 44.33 -69.06
CA GLU A 127 -36.13 43.47 -67.94
C GLU A 127 -35.20 44.23 -66.97
N ALA A 128 -34.36 45.13 -67.48
CA ALA A 128 -33.43 45.98 -66.71
C ALA A 128 -34.11 47.20 -66.05
N ARG A 129 -35.25 47.00 -65.38
CA ARG A 129 -35.94 48.08 -64.64
C ARG A 129 -35.24 48.33 -63.31
N ASP A 130 -35.21 49.60 -62.88
CA ASP A 130 -34.65 50.01 -61.58
C ASP A 130 -35.23 49.21 -60.40
N GLU A 131 -36.50 48.81 -60.48
CA GLU A 131 -37.16 47.97 -59.48
C GLU A 131 -36.52 46.57 -59.35
N ASN A 132 -36.14 45.95 -60.46
CA ASN A 132 -35.48 44.64 -60.45
C ASN A 132 -34.06 44.74 -59.90
N ILE A 133 -33.34 45.83 -60.21
CA ILE A 133 -31.99 46.10 -59.69
C ILE A 133 -32.05 46.37 -58.18
N ALA A 134 -32.95 47.24 -57.72
CA ALA A 134 -33.13 47.54 -56.30
C ALA A 134 -33.56 46.30 -55.47
N ASN A 135 -34.39 45.43 -56.05
CA ASN A 135 -34.76 44.14 -55.45
C ASN A 135 -33.54 43.21 -55.34
N ALA A 136 -32.69 43.16 -56.38
CA ALA A 136 -31.45 42.37 -56.35
C ALA A 136 -30.45 42.91 -55.30
N GLU A 137 -30.26 44.22 -55.21
CA GLU A 137 -29.41 44.86 -54.20
C GLU A 137 -29.91 44.57 -52.78
N THR A 138 -31.22 44.66 -52.56
CA THR A 138 -31.86 44.30 -51.28
C THR A 138 -31.64 42.82 -50.96
N GLY A 139 -31.76 41.93 -51.96
CA GLY A 139 -31.48 40.50 -51.83
C GLY A 139 -30.03 40.22 -51.42
N VAL A 140 -29.06 40.92 -52.02
CA VAL A 140 -27.63 40.82 -51.67
C VAL A 140 -27.39 41.32 -50.25
N ALA A 141 -27.92 42.49 -49.87
CA ALA A 141 -27.75 43.04 -48.52
C ALA A 141 -28.33 42.13 -47.42
N ASN A 142 -29.51 41.54 -47.67
CA ASN A 142 -30.11 40.55 -46.78
C ASN A 142 -29.27 39.29 -46.68
N THR A 143 -28.72 38.81 -47.80
CA THR A 143 -27.84 37.64 -47.83
C THR A 143 -26.55 37.90 -47.04
N GLN A 144 -25.94 39.08 -47.20
CA GLN A 144 -24.73 39.47 -46.49
C GLN A 144 -24.97 39.56 -44.98
N THR A 145 -26.11 40.12 -44.57
CA THR A 145 -26.54 40.13 -43.15
C THR A 145 -26.74 38.71 -42.61
N ALA A 146 -27.36 37.82 -43.39
CA ALA A 146 -27.56 36.43 -43.00
C ALA A 146 -26.22 35.68 -42.86
N ILE A 147 -25.25 35.94 -43.74
CA ILE A 147 -23.89 35.39 -43.68
C ILE A 147 -23.20 35.85 -42.40
N SER A 148 -23.16 37.15 -42.09
CA SER A 148 -22.50 37.65 -40.87
C SER A 148 -23.14 37.06 -39.60
N LYS A 149 -24.47 36.88 -39.59
CA LYS A 149 -25.16 36.22 -38.47
C LYS A 149 -24.82 34.73 -38.37
N ALA A 150 -24.63 34.05 -39.50
CA ALA A 150 -24.20 32.66 -39.53
C ALA A 150 -22.74 32.50 -39.06
N GLU A 151 -21.84 33.38 -39.47
CA GLU A 151 -20.44 33.42 -39.03
C GLU A 151 -20.34 33.63 -37.51
N SER A 152 -21.06 34.62 -36.96
CA SER A 152 -21.09 34.86 -35.52
C SER A 152 -21.60 33.63 -34.74
N LYS A 153 -22.63 32.95 -35.24
CA LYS A 153 -23.11 31.69 -34.65
C LYS A 153 -22.09 30.56 -34.75
N ALA A 154 -21.35 30.47 -35.85
CA ALA A 154 -20.30 29.48 -36.03
C ALA A 154 -19.14 29.70 -35.05
N THR A 155 -18.73 30.96 -34.85
CA THR A 155 -17.73 31.33 -33.84
C THR A 155 -18.20 30.94 -32.44
N GLN A 156 -19.43 31.30 -32.06
CA GLN A 156 -19.97 30.94 -30.75
C GLN A 156 -20.04 29.42 -30.54
N ALA A 157 -20.41 28.67 -31.59
CA ALA A 157 -20.44 27.21 -31.53
C ALA A 157 -19.03 26.60 -31.34
N ALA A 158 -18.01 27.18 -31.98
CA ALA A 158 -16.63 26.78 -31.79
C ALA A 158 -16.12 27.06 -30.36
N GLU A 159 -16.43 28.23 -29.81
CA GLU A 159 -16.11 28.58 -28.42
C GLU A 159 -16.79 27.63 -27.42
N ASN A 160 -18.09 27.37 -27.60
CA ASN A 160 -18.82 26.43 -26.74
C ASN A 160 -18.24 25.00 -26.81
N THR A 161 -17.78 24.59 -28.00
CA THR A 161 -17.13 23.28 -28.19
C THR A 161 -15.79 23.23 -27.46
N ALA A 162 -14.98 24.29 -27.56
CA ALA A 162 -13.72 24.39 -26.84
C ALA A 162 -13.90 24.39 -25.32
N GLU A 163 -14.90 25.12 -24.80
CA GLU A 163 -15.23 25.14 -23.38
C GLU A 163 -15.71 23.76 -22.89
N ALA A 164 -16.55 23.08 -23.68
CA ALA A 164 -17.01 21.73 -23.36
C ALA A 164 -15.85 20.72 -23.34
N GLN A 165 -14.92 20.82 -24.28
CA GLN A 165 -13.73 19.97 -24.31
C GLN A 165 -12.83 20.20 -23.10
N ALA A 166 -12.58 21.47 -22.73
CA ALA A 166 -11.79 21.80 -21.55
C ALA A 166 -12.41 21.24 -20.25
N LYS A 167 -13.74 21.32 -20.11
CA LYS A 167 -14.46 20.71 -18.97
C LYS A 167 -14.38 19.19 -18.97
N ALA A 168 -14.43 18.56 -20.15
CA ALA A 168 -14.28 17.11 -20.27
C ALA A 168 -12.86 16.66 -19.88
N ASP A 169 -11.84 17.39 -20.30
CA ASP A 169 -10.44 17.11 -19.97
C ASP A 169 -10.18 17.29 -18.46
N ASP A 170 -10.70 18.35 -17.84
CA ASP A 170 -10.61 18.57 -16.39
C ASP A 170 -11.31 17.47 -15.59
N ALA A 171 -12.52 17.07 -16.01
CA ALA A 171 -13.23 15.94 -15.41
C ALA A 171 -12.44 14.63 -15.54
N GLN A 172 -11.82 14.38 -16.70
CA GLN A 172 -11.01 13.19 -16.92
C GLN A 172 -9.75 13.19 -16.05
N ALA A 173 -9.09 14.34 -15.88
CA ALA A 173 -7.95 14.48 -14.97
C ALA A 173 -8.36 14.19 -13.52
N LYS A 174 -9.53 14.70 -13.08
CA LYS A 174 -10.06 14.42 -11.75
C LYS A 174 -10.36 12.93 -11.55
N VAL A 175 -10.97 12.27 -12.53
CA VAL A 175 -11.24 10.82 -12.48
C VAL A 175 -9.95 10.02 -12.35
N ASN A 176 -8.90 10.38 -13.11
CA ASN A 176 -7.61 9.71 -13.02
C ASN A 176 -6.96 9.91 -11.64
N SER A 177 -7.07 11.11 -11.07
CA SER A 177 -6.60 11.41 -9.72
C SER A 177 -7.37 10.63 -8.64
N ASP A 178 -8.70 10.57 -8.76
CA ASP A 178 -9.56 9.83 -7.83
C ASP A 178 -9.25 8.31 -7.92
N GLN A 179 -9.00 7.78 -9.11
CA GLN A 179 -8.59 6.38 -9.31
C GLN A 179 -7.25 6.07 -8.62
N ALA A 180 -6.24 6.93 -8.78
CA ALA A 180 -4.95 6.76 -8.11
C ALA A 180 -5.09 6.79 -6.58
N ALA A 181 -5.99 7.62 -6.04
CA ALA A 181 -6.28 7.65 -4.61
C ALA A 181 -6.97 6.37 -4.12
N ILE A 182 -7.86 5.79 -4.93
CA ILE A 182 -8.52 4.51 -4.64
C ILE A 182 -7.49 3.38 -4.62
N ASP A 183 -6.61 3.29 -5.61
CA ASP A 183 -5.58 2.25 -5.69
C ASP A 183 -4.61 2.32 -4.48
N ALA A 184 -4.26 3.55 -4.05
CA ALA A 184 -3.49 3.75 -2.83
C ALA A 184 -4.24 3.28 -1.57
N GLN A 185 -5.55 3.53 -1.50
CA GLN A 185 -6.39 3.12 -0.38
C GLN A 185 -6.57 1.59 -0.33
N GLU A 186 -6.64 0.93 -1.48
CA GLU A 186 -6.67 -0.54 -1.60
C GLU A 186 -5.40 -1.16 -0.99
N THR A 187 -4.23 -0.58 -1.30
CA THR A 187 -2.95 -1.01 -0.70
C THR A 187 -2.94 -0.86 0.83
N VAL A 188 -3.54 0.21 1.36
CA VAL A 188 -3.67 0.41 2.82
C VAL A 188 -4.56 -0.67 3.45
N VAL A 189 -5.67 -1.04 2.78
CA VAL A 189 -6.59 -2.07 3.26
C VAL A 189 -5.91 -3.44 3.24
N ASP A 190 -5.16 -3.78 2.20
CA ASP A 190 -4.43 -5.05 2.11
C ASP A 190 -3.36 -5.19 3.21
N ASN A 191 -2.64 -4.11 3.50
CA ASN A 191 -1.68 -4.07 4.61
C ASN A 191 -2.38 -4.25 5.97
N ALA A 192 -3.54 -3.61 6.17
CA ALA A 192 -4.32 -3.76 7.39
C ALA A 192 -4.85 -5.19 7.55
N GLN A 193 -5.34 -5.82 6.47
CA GLN A 193 -5.79 -7.20 6.48
C GLN A 193 -4.64 -8.16 6.82
N THR A 194 -3.46 -7.96 6.22
CA THR A 194 -2.25 -8.74 6.54
C THR A 194 -1.86 -8.62 8.02
N ALA A 195 -1.97 -7.42 8.60
CA ALA A 195 -1.69 -7.21 10.02
C ALA A 195 -2.70 -7.94 10.93
N VAL A 196 -3.98 -7.93 10.57
CA VAL A 196 -5.04 -8.67 11.28
C VAL A 196 -4.78 -10.17 11.23
N ASP A 197 -4.47 -10.72 10.06
CA ASP A 197 -4.20 -12.14 9.88
C ASP A 197 -2.97 -12.60 10.68
N ASN A 198 -1.91 -11.79 10.71
CA ASN A 198 -0.72 -12.03 11.53
C ASN A 198 -1.04 -12.01 13.03
N ALA A 199 -1.82 -11.04 13.50
CA ALA A 199 -2.24 -10.96 14.90
C ALA A 199 -3.11 -12.17 15.29
N GLN A 200 -4.01 -12.59 14.40
CA GLN A 200 -4.83 -13.78 14.58
C GLN A 200 -3.98 -15.06 14.62
N ALA A 201 -2.96 -15.19 13.76
CA ALA A 201 -2.03 -16.31 13.79
C ALA A 201 -1.18 -16.38 15.08
N VAL A 202 -0.84 -15.23 15.68
CA VAL A 202 -0.20 -15.18 17.00
C VAL A 202 -1.14 -15.65 18.11
N LEU A 203 -2.42 -15.27 18.03
CA LEU A 203 -3.47 -15.68 18.96
C LEU A 203 -3.84 -17.16 18.83
N ASP A 204 -3.96 -17.66 17.60
CA ASP A 204 -4.29 -19.06 17.29
C ASP A 204 -3.07 -19.99 17.29
N GLY A 205 -1.87 -19.43 17.38
CA GLY A 205 -0.66 -20.20 17.65
C GLY A 205 -0.66 -20.77 19.07
N THR A 206 0.48 -21.33 19.47
CA THR A 206 0.65 -22.05 20.76
C THR A 206 0.24 -21.27 22.01
N GLY A 207 0.08 -19.95 21.95
CA GLY A 207 -0.37 -19.13 23.07
C GLY A 207 -1.73 -19.54 23.64
N LYS A 208 -2.71 -19.89 22.80
CA LYS A 208 -4.07 -20.22 23.27
C LYS A 208 -4.14 -21.58 23.94
N GLU A 209 -3.59 -22.63 23.32
CA GLU A 209 -3.51 -23.95 23.94
C GLU A 209 -2.66 -23.92 25.23
N THR A 210 -1.53 -23.21 25.25
CA THR A 210 -0.69 -23.11 26.45
C THR A 210 -1.41 -22.37 27.59
N ILE A 211 -2.09 -21.25 27.32
CA ILE A 211 -2.85 -20.53 28.36
C ILE A 211 -4.00 -21.38 28.91
N ILE A 212 -4.70 -22.14 28.07
CA ILE A 212 -5.76 -23.04 28.51
C ILE A 212 -5.18 -24.19 29.34
N ALA A 213 -4.06 -24.77 28.91
CA ALA A 213 -3.37 -25.83 29.65
C ALA A 213 -2.85 -25.35 31.01
N GLU A 214 -2.25 -24.15 31.07
CA GLU A 214 -1.81 -23.53 32.32
C GLU A 214 -2.98 -23.22 33.26
N ARG A 215 -4.10 -22.71 32.72
CA ARG A 215 -5.33 -22.50 33.50
C ARG A 215 -5.85 -23.81 34.08
N ASP A 216 -5.91 -24.87 33.28
CA ASP A 216 -6.44 -26.16 33.70
C ASP A 216 -5.49 -26.85 34.71
N ALA A 217 -4.18 -26.71 34.53
CA ALA A 217 -3.18 -27.14 35.51
C ALA A 217 -3.33 -26.39 36.83
N ALA A 218 -3.43 -25.05 36.79
CA ALA A 218 -3.65 -24.24 37.99
C ALA A 218 -4.97 -24.57 38.71
N ALA A 219 -6.03 -24.88 37.96
CA ALA A 219 -7.29 -25.33 38.53
C ALA A 219 -7.16 -26.70 39.21
N SER A 220 -6.40 -27.62 38.62
CA SER A 220 -6.09 -28.92 39.23
C SER A 220 -5.27 -28.77 40.50
N ASP A 221 -4.21 -27.95 40.48
CA ASP A 221 -3.36 -27.69 41.64
C ASP A 221 -4.16 -27.07 42.80
N LEU A 222 -5.11 -26.18 42.50
CA LEU A 222 -6.00 -25.59 43.48
C LEU A 222 -6.91 -26.64 44.17
N GLU A 223 -7.45 -27.60 43.41
CA GLU A 223 -8.27 -28.68 44.00
C GLU A 223 -7.43 -29.60 44.89
N VAL A 224 -6.19 -29.92 44.49
CA VAL A 224 -5.27 -30.69 45.35
C VAL A 224 -4.96 -29.92 46.65
N ALA A 225 -4.66 -28.63 46.56
CA ALA A 225 -4.37 -27.80 47.72
C ALA A 225 -5.55 -27.73 48.71
N LYS A 226 -6.79 -27.62 48.22
CA LYS A 226 -7.99 -27.67 49.07
C LYS A 226 -8.16 -29.03 49.76
N ALA A 227 -7.90 -30.13 49.04
CA ALA A 227 -8.00 -31.47 49.62
C ALA A 227 -6.95 -31.67 50.73
N ASP A 228 -5.72 -31.19 50.51
CA ASP A 228 -4.65 -31.20 51.51
C ASP A 228 -4.97 -30.32 52.72
N GLU A 229 -5.58 -29.15 52.51
CA GLU A 229 -6.06 -28.28 53.60
C GLU A 229 -7.09 -29.00 54.48
N VAL A 230 -8.10 -29.64 53.86
CA VAL A 230 -9.12 -30.42 54.59
C VAL A 230 -8.48 -31.56 55.37
N LYS A 231 -7.51 -32.26 54.78
CA LYS A 231 -6.78 -33.33 55.47
C LYS A 231 -5.98 -32.79 56.64
N ALA A 232 -5.27 -31.67 56.48
CA ALA A 232 -4.50 -31.03 57.55
C ALA A 232 -5.41 -30.57 58.71
N GLN A 233 -6.58 -30.01 58.41
CA GLN A 233 -7.59 -29.65 59.43
C GLN A 233 -8.11 -30.88 60.19
N SER A 234 -8.35 -32.00 59.48
CA SER A 234 -8.73 -33.27 60.10
C SER A 234 -7.64 -33.82 61.02
N ASP A 235 -6.39 -33.81 60.58
CA ASP A 235 -5.26 -34.29 61.36
C ASP A 235 -4.97 -33.40 62.58
N LEU A 236 -5.13 -32.08 62.45
CA LEU A 236 -5.07 -31.14 63.57
C LEU A 236 -6.14 -31.43 64.62
N THR A 237 -7.38 -31.70 64.19
CA THR A 237 -8.49 -32.03 65.09
C THR A 237 -8.18 -33.31 65.87
N LYS A 238 -7.69 -34.36 65.20
CA LYS A 238 -7.29 -35.61 65.87
C LYS A 238 -6.15 -35.40 66.86
N ALA A 239 -5.17 -34.56 66.53
CA ALA A 239 -4.08 -34.23 67.45
C ALA A 239 -4.59 -33.51 68.71
N GLN A 240 -5.51 -32.56 68.56
CA GLN A 240 -6.15 -31.88 69.69
C GLN A 240 -6.93 -32.86 70.58
N GLU A 241 -7.69 -33.79 70.00
CA GLU A 241 -8.39 -34.85 70.74
C GLU A 241 -7.42 -35.75 71.52
N ALA A 242 -6.30 -36.12 70.90
CA ALA A 242 -5.27 -36.93 71.54
C ALA A 242 -4.61 -36.20 72.72
N ASP A 243 -4.33 -34.91 72.59
CA ASP A 243 -3.78 -34.08 73.67
C ASP A 243 -4.77 -33.93 74.84
N VAL A 244 -6.07 -33.74 74.55
CA VAL A 244 -7.11 -33.74 75.58
C VAL A 244 -7.13 -35.06 76.34
N LYS A 245 -7.05 -36.20 75.62
CA LYS A 245 -6.98 -37.51 76.26
C LYS A 245 -5.73 -37.65 77.13
N LYS A 246 -4.56 -37.22 76.63
CA LYS A 246 -3.30 -37.28 77.38
C LYS A 246 -3.34 -36.42 78.64
N ALA A 247 -3.96 -35.25 78.58
CA ALA A 247 -4.18 -34.40 79.75
C ALA A 247 -5.08 -35.08 80.80
N SER A 248 -6.14 -35.76 80.36
CA SER A 248 -7.03 -36.55 81.23
C SER A 248 -6.31 -37.74 81.87
N ASP A 249 -5.54 -38.50 81.09
CA ASP A 249 -4.75 -39.63 81.59
C ASP A 249 -3.73 -39.16 82.63
N LEU A 250 -3.06 -38.02 82.38
CA LEU A 250 -2.11 -37.41 83.33
C LEU A 250 -2.79 -36.95 84.63
N ALA A 251 -3.97 -36.35 84.55
CA ALA A 251 -4.74 -35.97 85.73
C ALA A 251 -5.11 -37.19 86.58
N THR A 252 -5.50 -38.29 85.93
CA THR A 252 -5.82 -39.57 86.59
C THR A 252 -4.58 -40.18 87.25
N ALA A 253 -3.43 -40.15 86.57
CA ALA A 253 -2.16 -40.64 87.12
C ALA A 253 -1.74 -39.86 88.37
N LYS A 254 -1.85 -38.53 88.35
CA LYS A 254 -1.56 -37.67 89.52
C LYS A 254 -2.49 -37.97 90.70
N ALA A 255 -3.79 -38.16 90.46
CA ALA A 255 -4.72 -38.54 91.53
C ALA A 255 -4.38 -39.90 92.15
N THR A 256 -3.92 -40.84 91.31
CA THR A 256 -3.46 -42.16 91.76
C THR A 256 -2.19 -42.08 92.59
N GLU A 257 -1.22 -41.26 92.17
CA GLU A 257 0.03 -41.00 92.90
C GLU A 257 -0.25 -40.47 94.31
N VAL A 258 -1.14 -39.49 94.45
CA VAL A 258 -1.57 -38.96 95.76
C VAL A 258 -2.15 -40.08 96.64
N THR A 259 -3.03 -40.90 96.08
CA THR A 259 -3.64 -42.03 96.81
C THR A 259 -2.59 -43.06 97.26
N GLN A 260 -1.60 -43.35 96.42
CA GLN A 260 -0.50 -44.26 96.75
C GLN A 260 0.41 -43.67 97.83
N ALA A 261 0.71 -42.37 97.77
CA ALA A 261 1.50 -41.67 98.78
C ALA A 261 0.79 -41.70 100.15
N ASP A 262 -0.52 -41.46 100.18
CA ASP A 262 -1.33 -41.58 101.41
C ASP A 262 -1.30 -43.00 101.97
N THR A 263 -1.39 -44.01 101.09
CA THR A 263 -1.32 -45.43 101.48
C THR A 263 0.08 -45.78 102.04
N ALA A 264 1.14 -45.29 101.40
CA ALA A 264 2.52 -45.50 101.85
C ALA A 264 2.78 -44.84 103.22
N ASN A 265 2.31 -43.61 103.41
CA ASN A 265 2.40 -42.91 104.69
C ASN A 265 1.63 -43.65 105.81
N LYS A 266 0.43 -44.15 105.50
CA LYS A 266 -0.34 -44.97 106.45
C LYS A 266 0.40 -46.26 106.80
N THR A 267 0.95 -46.94 105.81
CA THR A 267 1.75 -48.16 106.01
C THR A 267 3.00 -47.88 106.86
N ALA A 268 3.69 -46.77 106.63
CA ALA A 268 4.86 -46.37 107.42
C ALA A 268 4.47 -46.06 108.87
N SER A 269 3.33 -45.41 109.10
CA SER A 269 2.78 -45.17 110.44
C SER A 269 2.41 -46.47 111.14
N ASP A 270 1.74 -47.40 110.44
CA ASP A 270 1.35 -48.70 110.97
C ASP A 270 2.59 -49.55 111.30
N LEU A 271 3.64 -49.49 110.47
CA LEU A 271 4.93 -50.14 110.74
C LEU A 271 5.64 -49.53 111.96
N ALA A 272 5.66 -48.21 112.09
CA ALA A 272 6.25 -47.55 113.26
C ALA A 272 5.51 -47.94 114.56
N GLN A 273 4.17 -48.03 114.49
CA GLN A 273 3.36 -48.54 115.61
C GLN A 273 3.70 -49.99 115.91
N ALA A 274 3.79 -50.86 114.90
CA ALA A 274 4.17 -52.26 115.08
C ALA A 274 5.58 -52.41 115.69
N GLN A 275 6.53 -51.55 115.31
CA GLN A 275 7.89 -51.53 115.90
C GLN A 275 7.88 -51.05 117.37
N ALA A 276 7.05 -50.06 117.70
CA ALA A 276 6.85 -49.61 119.08
C ALA A 276 6.21 -50.73 119.93
N ASP A 277 5.19 -51.39 119.40
CA ASP A 277 4.53 -52.54 120.03
C ASP A 277 5.49 -53.71 120.19
N ALA A 278 6.35 -53.99 119.20
CA ALA A 278 7.40 -55.01 119.28
C ALA A 278 8.48 -54.66 120.33
N THR A 279 8.87 -53.39 120.45
CA THR A 279 9.81 -52.93 121.50
C THR A 279 9.19 -53.07 122.89
N LYS A 280 7.90 -52.75 123.02
CA LYS A 280 7.14 -52.98 124.24
C LYS A 280 7.04 -54.48 124.55
N ALA A 281 6.72 -55.31 123.56
CA ALA A 281 6.66 -56.76 123.69
C ALA A 281 8.04 -57.36 124.03
N ALA A 282 9.14 -56.83 123.50
CA ALA A 282 10.50 -57.24 123.85
C ALA A 282 10.85 -56.86 125.30
N THR A 283 10.40 -55.69 125.76
CA THR A 283 10.54 -55.28 127.17
C THR A 283 9.70 -56.19 128.08
N ASP A 284 8.46 -56.46 127.69
CA ASP A 284 7.57 -57.40 128.38
C ASP A 284 8.14 -58.83 128.34
N LEU A 285 8.82 -59.23 127.26
CA LEU A 285 9.52 -60.51 127.12
C LEU A 285 10.77 -60.57 128.00
N VAL A 286 11.55 -59.50 128.16
CA VAL A 286 12.67 -59.46 129.12
C VAL A 286 12.15 -59.57 130.55
N ASN A 287 11.04 -58.88 130.85
CA ASN A 287 10.35 -59.01 132.14
C ASN A 287 9.80 -60.43 132.34
N ALA A 288 9.20 -61.02 131.31
CA ALA A 288 8.70 -62.38 131.30
C ALA A 288 9.86 -63.39 131.37
N ASN A 289 10.99 -63.16 130.72
CA ASN A 289 12.20 -63.98 130.78
C ASN A 289 12.87 -63.89 132.15
N THR A 290 12.75 -62.76 132.84
CA THR A 290 13.15 -62.63 134.25
C THR A 290 12.19 -63.40 135.17
N ALA A 291 10.91 -63.50 134.81
CA ALA A 291 9.94 -64.37 135.48
C ALA A 291 10.10 -65.85 135.09
N VAL A 292 10.54 -66.14 133.86
CA VAL A 292 10.87 -67.46 133.34
C VAL A 292 12.18 -67.93 133.93
N ASP A 293 13.23 -67.14 134.12
CA ASP A 293 14.45 -67.57 134.85
C ASP A 293 14.12 -67.96 136.30
N LYS A 294 13.13 -67.30 136.91
CA LYS A 294 12.53 -67.71 138.20
C LYS A 294 11.71 -69.01 138.08
N ALA A 295 11.03 -69.24 136.96
CA ALA A 295 10.26 -70.46 136.67
C ALA A 295 11.11 -71.59 136.06
N GLN A 296 12.28 -71.32 135.50
CA GLN A 296 13.21 -72.23 134.81
C GLN A 296 14.15 -72.85 135.84
N LYS A 297 14.40 -72.17 136.96
CA LYS A 297 14.79 -72.82 138.23
C LYS A 297 13.72 -73.75 138.80
N ALA A 298 12.46 -73.66 138.34
CA ALA A 298 11.35 -74.52 138.76
C ALA A 298 10.94 -75.53 137.68
N LEU A 299 11.53 -75.49 136.48
CA LEU A 299 11.11 -76.26 135.32
C LEU A 299 12.34 -76.77 134.56
N ASP A 300 13.15 -77.61 135.21
CA ASP A 300 14.00 -78.63 134.56
C ASP A 300 13.10 -79.67 133.83
N GLY A 301 12.20 -79.21 132.96
CA GLY A 301 11.04 -79.95 132.47
C GLY A 301 10.55 -79.46 131.10
N THR A 302 11.28 -79.89 130.06
CA THR A 302 10.88 -80.18 128.66
C THR A 302 10.36 -79.04 127.75
N GLY A 303 11.12 -78.73 126.70
CA GLY A 303 10.73 -77.80 125.62
C GLY A 303 10.91 -78.40 124.22
N ALA A 304 9.83 -78.90 123.63
CA ALA A 304 9.78 -79.38 122.23
C ALA A 304 8.95 -78.46 121.31
N ALA A 305 8.26 -77.45 121.85
CA ALA A 305 7.36 -76.58 121.07
C ALA A 305 8.07 -75.37 120.42
N ALA A 306 9.16 -74.85 121.02
CA ALA A 306 9.88 -73.68 120.51
C ALA A 306 10.63 -73.97 119.19
N ILE A 307 11.19 -75.18 119.07
CA ILE A 307 11.94 -75.62 117.88
C ILE A 307 11.03 -75.76 116.63
N ILE A 308 9.73 -76.01 116.82
CA ILE A 308 8.77 -76.17 115.72
C ILE A 308 8.29 -74.79 115.21
N ALA A 309 8.11 -73.81 116.10
CA ALA A 309 7.74 -72.44 115.70
C ALA A 309 8.85 -71.76 114.90
N GLU A 310 10.11 -71.93 115.32
CA GLU A 310 11.27 -71.34 114.64
C GLU A 310 11.53 -71.96 113.25
N ARG A 311 11.14 -73.23 113.05
CA ARG A 311 11.13 -73.87 111.72
C ARG A 311 10.03 -73.31 110.81
N ASP A 312 8.84 -73.06 111.35
CA ASP A 312 7.69 -72.59 110.56
C ASP A 312 7.85 -71.12 110.14
N ASP A 313 8.47 -70.28 110.97
CA ASP A 313 8.84 -68.90 110.61
C ASP A 313 9.94 -68.87 109.53
N ALA A 314 10.95 -69.74 109.62
CA ALA A 314 11.98 -69.87 108.58
C ALA A 314 11.39 -70.33 107.23
N GLN A 315 10.34 -71.16 107.25
CA GLN A 315 9.64 -71.60 106.04
C GLN A 315 8.78 -70.48 105.43
N ALA A 316 8.21 -69.59 106.26
CA ALA A 316 7.47 -68.42 105.80
C ALA A 316 8.40 -67.37 105.16
N ASP A 317 9.56 -67.12 105.76
CA ASP A 317 10.58 -66.21 105.22
C ASP A 317 11.14 -66.69 103.88
N LEU A 318 11.38 -67.99 103.74
CA LEU A 318 11.80 -68.59 102.46
C LEU A 318 10.74 -68.41 101.36
N THR A 319 9.46 -68.58 101.71
CA THR A 319 8.35 -68.39 100.77
C THR A 319 8.24 -66.93 100.32
N LYS A 320 8.45 -65.99 101.25
CA LYS A 320 8.45 -64.55 100.95
C LYS A 320 9.63 -64.16 100.05
N ALA A 321 10.82 -64.68 100.31
CA ALA A 321 12.01 -64.41 99.49
C ALA A 321 11.85 -64.94 98.05
N GLN A 322 11.23 -66.11 97.86
CA GLN A 322 10.96 -66.67 96.53
C GLN A 322 9.93 -65.84 95.74
N ALA A 323 8.93 -65.25 96.42
CA ALA A 323 7.98 -64.34 95.80
C ALA A 323 8.62 -63.01 95.39
N ASP A 324 9.49 -62.45 96.24
CA ASP A 324 10.24 -61.22 95.97
C ASP A 324 11.25 -61.43 94.80
N GLU A 325 11.89 -62.60 94.70
CA GLU A 325 12.75 -62.98 93.57
C GLU A 325 11.97 -63.04 92.25
N THR A 326 10.79 -63.67 92.25
CA THR A 326 9.93 -63.77 91.05
C THR A 326 9.48 -62.39 90.57
N LYS A 327 9.18 -61.49 91.51
CA LYS A 327 8.79 -60.10 91.21
C LYS A 327 9.96 -59.30 90.64
N ALA A 328 11.17 -59.47 91.17
CA ALA A 328 12.38 -58.84 90.66
C ALA A 328 12.74 -59.34 89.25
N GLN A 329 12.60 -60.64 88.98
CA GLN A 329 12.82 -61.23 87.66
C GLN A 329 11.82 -60.68 86.63
N SER A 330 10.55 -60.50 87.01
CA SER A 330 9.52 -59.91 86.14
C SER A 330 9.77 -58.42 85.84
N ALA A 331 10.26 -57.67 86.83
CA ALA A 331 10.65 -56.27 86.65
C ALA A 331 11.88 -56.13 85.73
N LEU A 332 12.86 -57.03 85.86
CA LEU A 332 14.04 -57.08 84.98
C LEU A 332 13.64 -57.36 83.53
N ALA A 333 12.74 -58.33 83.29
CA ALA A 333 12.23 -58.63 81.95
C ALA A 333 11.50 -57.44 81.32
N THR A 334 10.72 -56.70 82.12
CA THR A 334 10.02 -55.48 81.66
C THR A 334 11.00 -54.36 81.31
N ALA A 335 12.05 -54.18 82.11
CA ALA A 335 13.11 -53.20 81.84
C ALA A 335 13.90 -53.53 80.57
N GLN A 336 14.24 -54.81 80.36
CA GLN A 336 14.93 -55.28 79.16
C GLN A 336 14.09 -55.07 77.89
N ALA A 337 12.77 -55.28 77.95
CA ALA A 337 11.85 -55.01 76.83
C ALA A 337 11.75 -53.50 76.53
N ALA A 338 11.74 -52.64 77.55
CA ALA A 338 11.72 -51.19 77.38
C ALA A 338 13.04 -50.66 76.76
N ASP A 339 14.18 -51.21 77.15
CA ASP A 339 15.48 -50.85 76.56
C ASP A 339 15.62 -51.33 75.11
N ALA A 340 15.12 -52.53 74.79
CA ALA A 340 15.06 -53.00 73.40
C ALA A 340 14.20 -52.08 72.52
N LYS A 341 13.09 -51.57 73.05
CA LYS A 341 12.26 -50.59 72.34
C LYS A 341 13.00 -49.27 72.12
N LYS A 342 13.69 -48.74 73.13
CA LYS A 342 14.49 -47.50 73.00
C LYS A 342 15.60 -47.67 71.96
N ALA A 343 16.27 -48.81 71.92
CA ALA A 343 17.29 -49.10 70.92
C ALA A 343 16.71 -49.09 69.49
N SER A 344 15.51 -49.63 69.30
CA SER A 344 14.79 -49.59 68.01
C SER A 344 14.37 -48.17 67.63
N ASP A 345 13.86 -47.38 68.58
CA ASP A 345 13.46 -45.99 68.33
C ASP A 345 14.69 -45.13 67.94
N ILE A 346 15.85 -45.34 68.59
CA ILE A 346 17.12 -44.67 68.25
C ILE A 346 17.63 -45.04 66.85
N ALA A 347 17.53 -46.32 66.47
CA ALA A 347 17.95 -46.77 65.14
C ALA A 347 17.09 -46.12 64.03
N SER A 348 15.78 -46.01 64.25
CA SER A 348 14.86 -45.37 63.30
C SER A 348 15.15 -43.87 63.16
N LEU A 349 15.37 -43.16 64.27
CA LEU A 349 15.74 -41.73 64.25
C LEU A 349 17.09 -41.48 63.54
N THR A 350 18.06 -42.36 63.73
CA THR A 350 19.38 -42.26 63.07
C THR A 350 19.26 -42.43 61.55
N GLN A 351 18.38 -43.34 61.10
CA GLN A 351 18.09 -43.53 59.68
C GLN A 351 17.40 -42.30 59.08
N THR A 352 16.43 -41.71 59.79
CA THR A 352 15.76 -40.47 59.37
C THR A 352 16.73 -39.29 59.28
N GLN A 353 17.63 -39.14 60.26
CA GLN A 353 18.65 -38.09 60.24
C GLN A 353 19.61 -38.21 59.03
N THR A 354 20.01 -39.45 58.70
CA THR A 354 20.88 -39.71 57.55
C THR A 354 20.20 -39.35 56.22
N GLN A 355 18.90 -39.64 56.08
CA GLN A 355 18.12 -39.26 54.90
C GLN A 355 17.91 -37.75 54.78
N GLN A 356 17.70 -37.06 55.90
CA GLN A 356 17.60 -35.59 55.92
C GLN A 356 18.92 -34.92 55.54
N GLN A 357 20.06 -35.45 56.00
CA GLN A 357 21.38 -34.93 55.62
C GLN A 357 21.66 -35.10 54.12
N ALA A 358 21.34 -36.27 53.54
CA ALA A 358 21.50 -36.50 52.11
C ALA A 358 20.62 -35.54 51.26
N THR A 359 19.42 -35.22 51.74
CA THR A 359 18.52 -34.25 51.09
C THR A 359 19.07 -32.83 51.18
N ALA A 360 19.65 -32.46 52.32
CA ALA A 360 20.29 -31.15 52.51
C ALA A 360 21.50 -30.97 51.57
N ASP A 361 22.34 -32.00 51.43
CA ASP A 361 23.52 -31.97 50.56
C ASP A 361 23.14 -31.87 49.07
N GLN A 362 22.10 -32.61 48.63
CA GLN A 362 21.57 -32.47 47.26
C GLN A 362 21.02 -31.06 46.98
N THR A 363 20.31 -30.49 47.96
CA THR A 363 19.74 -29.13 47.83
C THR A 363 20.84 -28.07 47.75
N ALA A 364 21.91 -28.22 48.53
CA ALA A 364 23.06 -27.32 48.49
C ALA A 364 23.79 -27.39 47.13
N ALA A 365 23.95 -28.60 46.57
CA ALA A 365 24.56 -28.78 45.24
C ALA A 365 23.69 -28.16 44.12
N ALA A 366 22.36 -28.34 44.18
CA ALA A 366 21.45 -27.74 43.22
C ALA A 366 21.46 -26.20 43.27
N LEU A 367 21.55 -25.62 44.49
CA LEU A 367 21.66 -24.17 44.66
C LEU A 367 22.97 -23.62 44.08
N ALA A 368 24.10 -24.31 44.29
CA ALA A 368 25.39 -23.93 43.74
C ALA A 368 25.38 -23.95 42.19
N GLN A 369 24.74 -24.97 41.60
CA GLN A 369 24.57 -25.06 40.14
C GLN A 369 23.70 -23.91 39.60
N ALA A 370 22.58 -23.62 40.25
CA ALA A 370 21.71 -22.52 39.86
C ALA A 370 22.41 -21.14 39.92
N GLN A 371 23.28 -20.93 40.91
CA GLN A 371 24.09 -19.72 41.02
C GLN A 371 25.13 -19.60 39.89
N ALA A 372 25.78 -20.71 39.51
CA ALA A 372 26.71 -20.73 38.38
C ALA A 372 26.01 -20.42 37.05
N ASP A 373 24.84 -21.03 36.81
CA ASP A 373 24.04 -20.81 35.61
C ASP A 373 23.56 -19.35 35.52
N ALA A 374 23.11 -18.78 36.63
CA ALA A 374 22.72 -17.37 36.70
C ALA A 374 23.89 -16.43 36.36
N LYS A 375 25.10 -16.74 36.83
CA LYS A 375 26.31 -15.97 36.48
C LYS A 375 26.63 -16.07 34.98
N THR A 376 26.57 -17.26 34.39
CA THR A 376 26.80 -17.43 32.94
C THR A 376 25.79 -16.64 32.11
N LYS A 377 24.52 -16.59 32.53
CA LYS A 377 23.49 -15.79 31.84
C LYS A 377 23.72 -14.29 32.00
N ALA A 378 24.17 -13.83 33.17
CA ALA A 378 24.52 -12.43 33.39
C ALA A 378 25.71 -11.97 32.52
N ASP A 379 26.76 -12.80 32.43
CA ASP A 379 27.92 -12.52 31.59
C ASP A 379 27.55 -12.48 30.09
N ALA A 380 26.65 -13.38 29.64
CA ALA A 380 26.12 -13.37 28.27
C ALA A 380 25.28 -12.11 27.97
N LYS A 381 24.47 -11.65 28.93
CA LYS A 381 23.71 -10.40 28.80
C LYS A 381 24.64 -9.20 28.66
N ALA A 382 25.69 -9.11 29.49
CA ALA A 382 26.65 -8.01 29.42
C ALA A 382 27.37 -7.95 28.05
N ALA A 383 27.70 -9.11 27.47
CA ALA A 383 28.28 -9.19 26.13
C ALA A 383 27.30 -8.72 25.04
N ALA A 384 26.02 -9.08 25.14
CA ALA A 384 24.99 -8.63 24.22
C ALA A 384 24.73 -7.12 24.33
N ASP A 385 24.66 -6.58 25.56
CA ASP A 385 24.50 -5.14 25.79
C ASP A 385 25.67 -4.34 25.18
N ALA A 386 26.91 -4.85 25.27
CA ALA A 386 28.09 -4.24 24.65
C ALA A 386 28.02 -4.25 23.11
N GLN A 387 27.52 -5.33 22.49
CA GLN A 387 27.31 -5.40 21.05
C GLN A 387 26.23 -4.40 20.58
N VAL A 388 25.14 -4.26 21.34
CA VAL A 388 24.10 -3.27 21.05
C VAL A 388 24.66 -1.85 21.11
N ALA A 389 25.48 -1.54 22.11
CA ALA A 389 26.13 -0.23 22.23
C ALA A 389 27.06 0.07 21.04
N ASP A 390 27.87 -0.91 20.61
CA ASP A 390 28.75 -0.79 19.44
C ASP A 390 27.98 -0.57 18.13
N ILE A 391 26.91 -1.35 17.91
CA ILE A 391 26.03 -1.18 16.73
C ILE A 391 25.35 0.19 16.76
N THR A 392 24.85 0.63 17.90
CA THR A 392 24.21 1.94 18.07
C THR A 392 25.17 3.08 17.72
N ALA A 393 26.43 2.99 18.16
CA ALA A 393 27.46 3.96 17.82
C ALA A 393 27.78 3.98 16.31
N LYS A 394 27.82 2.80 15.66
CA LYS A 394 28.02 2.67 14.22
C LYS A 394 26.86 3.25 13.40
N ILE A 395 25.62 3.04 13.84
CA ILE A 395 24.43 3.63 13.21
C ILE A 395 24.49 5.15 13.34
N ALA A 396 24.75 5.68 14.53
CA ALA A 396 24.87 7.13 14.73
C ALA A 396 26.02 7.76 13.92
N ALA A 397 27.09 7.01 13.63
CA ALA A 397 28.16 7.46 12.74
C ALA A 397 27.71 7.51 11.26
N ILE A 398 26.92 6.53 10.82
CA ILE A 398 26.34 6.49 9.47
C ILE A 398 25.29 7.61 9.29
N ASP A 399 24.40 7.81 10.27
CA ASP A 399 23.37 8.86 10.21
C ASP A 399 23.97 10.28 10.15
N ASN A 400 25.18 10.46 10.67
CA ASN A 400 25.92 11.72 10.60
C ASN A 400 26.85 11.84 9.38
N MET A 401 26.86 10.87 8.47
CA MET A 401 27.60 10.99 7.20
C MET A 401 26.94 12.04 6.32
N THR A 402 27.71 13.06 5.94
CA THR A 402 27.21 14.17 5.11
C THR A 402 27.71 14.03 3.67
N VAL A 403 26.81 14.26 2.71
CA VAL A 403 27.16 14.43 1.30
C VAL A 403 27.35 15.92 1.02
N PRO A 404 28.47 16.34 0.40
CA PRO A 404 28.69 17.74 0.03
C PRO A 404 27.56 18.29 -0.86
N THR A 405 27.10 19.51 -0.59
CA THR A 405 26.05 20.15 -1.40
C THR A 405 26.68 20.97 -2.53
N LEU A 406 26.37 20.62 -3.78
CA LEU A 406 26.78 21.36 -4.98
C LEU A 406 26.15 22.76 -4.99
N SER A 407 26.90 23.78 -5.42
CA SER A 407 26.29 25.10 -5.64
C SER A 407 25.40 25.06 -6.88
N GLN A 408 24.41 25.96 -6.93
CA GLN A 408 23.54 26.09 -8.08
C GLN A 408 24.31 26.41 -9.36
N ASP A 409 25.43 27.13 -9.26
CA ASP A 409 26.32 27.44 -10.38
C ASP A 409 26.94 26.16 -10.97
N VAL A 410 27.36 25.21 -10.12
CA VAL A 410 27.89 23.90 -10.56
C VAL A 410 26.80 23.08 -11.23
N ILE A 411 25.60 23.03 -10.63
CA ILE A 411 24.46 22.28 -11.18
C ILE A 411 24.08 22.83 -12.57
N ASN A 412 23.99 24.15 -12.72
CA ASN A 412 23.65 24.80 -13.98
C ASN A 412 24.73 24.60 -15.04
N ALA A 413 26.01 24.76 -14.68
CA ALA A 413 27.13 24.53 -15.60
C ALA A 413 27.18 23.07 -16.07
N TYR A 414 26.90 22.11 -15.17
CA TYR A 414 26.81 20.69 -15.52
C TYR A 414 25.69 20.40 -16.52
N LYS A 415 24.49 20.94 -16.29
CA LYS A 415 23.35 20.80 -17.22
C LYS A 415 23.66 21.38 -18.60
N ASN A 416 24.30 22.55 -18.64
CA ASN A 416 24.70 23.18 -19.90
C ASN A 416 25.74 22.33 -20.67
N TYR A 417 26.72 21.77 -19.96
CA TYR A 417 27.71 20.87 -20.56
C TYR A 417 27.12 19.56 -21.10
N VAL A 418 26.17 18.96 -20.37
CA VAL A 418 25.46 17.75 -20.81
C VAL A 418 24.64 18.04 -22.07
N ASN A 419 24.00 19.22 -22.15
CA ASN A 419 23.21 19.63 -23.31
C ASN A 419 24.08 20.02 -24.53
N ASP A 420 25.25 20.61 -24.30
CA ASP A 420 26.24 20.95 -25.33
C ASP A 420 27.67 20.76 -24.81
N SER A 421 28.35 19.73 -25.31
CA SER A 421 29.69 19.34 -24.88
C SER A 421 30.82 20.16 -25.51
N SER A 422 30.54 21.41 -25.90
CA SER A 422 31.52 22.36 -26.42
C SER A 422 32.63 22.67 -25.40
N GLN A 423 33.79 23.10 -25.90
CA GLN A 423 34.94 23.42 -25.05
C GLN A 423 34.63 24.56 -24.06
N THR A 424 33.85 25.55 -24.51
CA THR A 424 33.38 26.66 -23.65
C THR A 424 32.55 26.17 -22.46
N ASN A 425 31.64 25.21 -22.66
CA ASN A 425 30.85 24.65 -21.56
C ASN A 425 31.67 23.72 -20.64
N LYS A 426 32.68 23.02 -21.19
CA LYS A 426 33.66 22.27 -20.37
C LYS A 426 34.44 23.19 -19.44
N ASP A 427 34.96 24.28 -19.98
CA ASP A 427 35.75 25.25 -19.21
C ASP A 427 34.88 25.91 -18.15
N ALA A 428 33.63 26.29 -18.48
CA ALA A 428 32.67 26.85 -17.53
C ALA A 428 32.29 25.87 -16.40
N LEU A 429 32.11 24.58 -16.70
CA LEU A 429 31.89 23.54 -15.68
C LEU A 429 33.12 23.38 -14.78
N PHE A 430 34.32 23.35 -15.37
CA PHE A 430 35.56 23.23 -14.61
C PHE A 430 35.78 24.43 -13.68
N ASP A 431 35.53 25.65 -14.16
CA ASP A 431 35.63 26.87 -13.36
C ASP A 431 34.59 26.89 -12.21
N ALA A 432 33.35 26.51 -12.48
CA ALA A 432 32.30 26.42 -11.47
C ALA A 432 32.66 25.38 -10.38
N LEU A 433 33.16 24.21 -10.76
CA LEU A 433 33.62 23.16 -9.84
C LEU A 433 34.81 23.65 -9.01
N ASN A 434 35.80 24.28 -9.63
CA ASN A 434 36.99 24.77 -8.95
C ASN A 434 36.65 25.90 -7.95
N ASN A 435 35.71 26.77 -8.30
CA ASN A 435 35.21 27.82 -7.41
C ASN A 435 34.42 27.22 -6.23
N TRP A 436 33.50 26.29 -6.48
CA TRP A 436 32.75 25.59 -5.44
C TRP A 436 33.68 24.84 -4.48
N TYR A 437 34.67 24.12 -5.02
CA TYR A 437 35.67 23.40 -4.25
C TYR A 437 36.46 24.35 -3.33
N SER A 438 36.87 25.51 -3.85
CA SER A 438 37.71 26.46 -3.12
C SER A 438 36.94 27.33 -2.12
N THR A 439 35.61 27.43 -2.20
CA THR A 439 34.80 28.35 -1.39
C THR A 439 33.78 27.65 -0.50
N ALA A 440 32.86 26.88 -1.10
CA ALA A 440 31.73 26.25 -0.42
C ALA A 440 32.08 24.86 0.12
N TYR A 441 32.84 24.06 -0.62
CA TYR A 441 33.27 22.74 -0.17
C TYR A 441 34.27 22.83 0.99
N ALA A 442 35.23 23.76 0.94
CA ALA A 442 36.22 23.98 2.01
C ALA A 442 35.57 24.38 3.35
N THR A 443 34.43 25.08 3.32
CA THR A 443 33.67 25.48 4.51
C THR A 443 32.71 24.39 5.00
N GLN A 444 32.09 23.62 4.11
CA GLN A 444 31.25 22.46 4.47
C GLN A 444 32.07 21.28 5.01
N SER A 445 33.23 20.99 4.41
CA SER A 445 34.08 19.86 4.80
C SER A 445 34.80 20.06 6.13
N ALA A 446 35.18 21.30 6.48
CA ALA A 446 35.85 21.58 7.75
C ALA A 446 34.89 21.60 8.96
N ALA A 447 33.60 21.88 8.76
CA ALA A 447 32.60 22.00 9.83
C ALA A 447 31.69 20.77 9.98
N ASN A 448 31.41 20.04 8.89
CA ASN A 448 30.39 18.97 8.86
C ASN A 448 30.92 17.60 8.40
N ALA A 449 32.20 17.44 8.08
CA ALA A 449 32.74 16.13 7.73
C ALA A 449 32.96 15.31 9.02
N VAL A 450 31.92 14.61 9.45
CA VAL A 450 32.06 13.52 10.40
C VAL A 450 32.65 12.34 9.63
N THR A 451 33.97 12.20 9.67
CA THR A 451 34.61 10.96 9.19
C THR A 451 34.16 9.82 10.10
N PRO A 452 33.90 8.61 9.55
CA PRO A 452 33.56 7.45 10.37
C PRO A 452 34.56 7.30 11.50
N ILE A 453 34.07 6.95 12.70
CA ILE A 453 34.91 6.61 13.86
C ILE A 453 35.54 5.23 13.58
N ASP A 454 36.41 5.16 12.57
CA ASP A 454 37.19 3.98 12.24
C ASP A 454 38.65 4.30 12.55
N THR A 455 39.15 3.77 13.66
CA THR A 455 40.54 3.94 14.10
C THR A 455 41.49 2.94 13.44
N THR A 456 41.03 2.16 12.46
CA THR A 456 41.88 1.17 11.79
C THR A 456 42.88 1.86 10.85
N VAL A 457 44.16 1.50 11.00
CA VAL A 457 45.20 1.94 10.07
C VAL A 457 45.06 1.12 8.79
N VAL A 458 44.64 1.79 7.71
CA VAL A 458 44.47 1.17 6.40
C VAL A 458 45.82 1.08 5.69
N ASN A 459 46.22 -0.13 5.28
CA ASN A 459 47.35 -0.33 4.37
C ASN A 459 46.85 -0.30 2.91
N PRO A 460 47.15 0.76 2.12
CA PRO A 460 46.64 0.90 0.76
C PRO A 460 47.11 -0.23 -0.18
N SER A 461 48.24 -0.86 0.16
CA SER A 461 48.87 -1.93 -0.63
C SER A 461 48.33 -3.32 -0.31
N GLY A 462 47.41 -3.45 0.65
CA GLY A 462 46.95 -4.72 1.19
C GLY A 462 45.60 -4.62 1.89
N LEU A 463 44.61 -4.02 1.21
CA LEU A 463 43.25 -3.89 1.75
C LEU A 463 42.60 -5.26 1.92
N THR A 464 41.98 -5.48 3.08
CA THR A 464 41.12 -6.64 3.27
C THR A 464 39.84 -6.50 2.44
N THR A 465 39.19 -7.61 2.10
CA THR A 465 37.90 -7.60 1.40
C THR A 465 36.85 -6.74 2.11
N ALA A 466 36.84 -6.74 3.44
CA ALA A 466 35.95 -5.92 4.24
C ALA A 466 36.23 -4.41 4.05
N GLN A 467 37.51 -4.02 4.08
CA GLN A 467 37.91 -2.62 3.85
C GLN A 467 37.62 -2.17 2.42
N VAL A 468 37.84 -3.01 1.41
CA VAL A 468 37.47 -2.71 0.02
C VAL A 468 35.96 -2.50 -0.11
N THR A 469 35.16 -3.35 0.54
CA THR A 469 33.70 -3.26 0.51
C THR A 469 33.21 -1.96 1.17
N ALA A 470 33.73 -1.64 2.36
CA ALA A 470 33.38 -0.42 3.08
C ALA A 470 33.75 0.85 2.30
N LEU A 471 34.95 0.89 1.71
CA LEU A 471 35.40 2.01 0.87
C LEU A 471 34.53 2.16 -0.39
N SER A 472 34.16 1.05 -1.02
CA SER A 472 33.30 1.06 -2.21
C SER A 472 31.89 1.55 -1.88
N GLN A 473 31.33 1.14 -0.74
CA GLN A 473 30.02 1.59 -0.27
C GLN A 473 30.03 3.07 0.11
N TYR A 474 31.08 3.54 0.78
CA TYR A 474 31.27 4.95 1.10
C TYR A 474 31.34 5.80 -0.19
N TYR A 475 32.12 5.35 -1.18
CA TYR A 475 32.21 6.03 -2.47
C TYR A 475 30.86 6.04 -3.21
N ALA A 476 30.15 4.92 -3.24
CA ALA A 476 28.83 4.82 -3.87
C ALA A 476 27.81 5.75 -3.20
N HIS A 477 27.83 5.86 -1.87
CA HIS A 477 26.97 6.78 -1.12
C HIS A 477 27.23 8.24 -1.51
N LEU A 478 28.50 8.66 -1.56
CA LEU A 478 28.87 10.01 -1.99
C LEU A 478 28.52 10.27 -3.46
N ALA A 479 28.82 9.33 -4.36
CA ALA A 479 28.57 9.48 -5.78
C ALA A 479 27.06 9.58 -6.08
N ASN A 480 26.25 8.70 -5.50
CA ASN A 480 24.80 8.72 -5.66
C ASN A 480 24.21 10.01 -5.07
N GLY A 481 24.64 10.41 -3.87
CA GLY A 481 24.13 11.63 -3.24
C GLY A 481 24.52 12.92 -3.96
N LEU A 482 25.64 12.94 -4.70
CA LEU A 482 25.98 14.06 -5.60
C LEU A 482 25.17 14.00 -6.89
N GLN A 483 24.91 12.80 -7.42
CA GLN A 483 24.09 12.59 -8.60
C GLN A 483 22.64 13.03 -8.37
N ASP A 484 22.06 12.78 -7.19
CA ASP A 484 20.70 13.20 -6.85
C ASP A 484 20.51 14.72 -6.82
N GLN A 485 21.61 15.50 -6.77
CA GLN A 485 21.56 16.96 -6.73
C GLN A 485 21.53 17.65 -8.10
N VAL A 486 21.86 16.94 -9.19
CA VAL A 486 21.94 17.47 -10.56
C VAL A 486 20.80 16.95 -11.42
#